data_AF-A0A381R9Z8-F1
#
_entry.id   AF-A0A381R9Z8-F1
#
_cell.length_a   1.000
_cell.length_b   1.000
_cell.length_c   1.000
_cell.angle_alpha   90.00
_cell.angle_beta   90.00
_cell.angle_gamma   90.00
#
_symmetry.space_group_name_H-M   'P 1'
#
loop_
_entity.id
_entity.type
_entity.pdbx_description
1 polymer ?
#
loop_
_entity_poly.entity_id
_entity_poly.type
_entity_poly.pdbx_seq_one_letter_code
_entity_poly.pdbx_strand_id
1 'polypeptide(L)'
;MGEGVKSILLGVAVLLLAISLSACNPDEPAPAGDLSSSLAMVNRTGFPGPSYERSFVFMTTATDSLLLVPWLLETTLDSNTVFREAHGWVDRDGTWEPFLAERWQTPPTRYPARILPYGTFRIVVGENDRVDGIIYTDGLRNLELALGRSVAQWGGPREERLRLLEASLHLGEQGLNGIVLDMTRLNSSDTPVRGDWAFLTSGDSLQIVVQGDLEHDIETPPNYRGWGLLDSKELQWPSLRIDWVQVSAYQPARRDLPISWALSSPIASVVGTLEVLASEIVTGTESGPVLSVQALFEVVGTISIDGLSFPVRGLFNHRRR
;
A
#
# COMPACT_ATOMS: atom_id res chain seq x y z
N MET A 1 8.81 -14.70 79.93
CA MET A 1 8.54 -16.14 79.71
C MET A 1 8.50 -16.33 78.19
N GLY A 2 9.46 -17.06 77.61
CA GLY A 2 9.61 -17.33 76.16
C GLY A 2 10.23 -16.16 75.36
N GLU A 3 11.57 -16.04 75.29
CA GLU A 3 12.46 -16.55 74.20
C GLU A 3 12.36 -15.73 72.90
N GLY A 4 13.42 -15.16 72.29
CA GLY A 4 14.86 -15.09 72.54
C GLY A 4 15.48 -14.13 71.47
N VAL A 5 16.31 -13.16 71.86
CA VAL A 5 17.80 -13.14 71.80
C VAL A 5 18.40 -12.56 70.50
N LYS A 6 18.98 -11.35 70.67
CA LYS A 6 20.30 -10.80 70.24
C LYS A 6 20.79 -11.12 68.80
N SER A 7 20.98 -10.16 67.90
CA SER A 7 22.00 -9.10 67.87
C SER A 7 23.46 -9.60 67.88
N ILE A 8 24.20 -9.19 66.83
CA ILE A 8 25.61 -8.69 66.77
C ILE A 8 26.47 -9.34 65.65
N LEU A 9 26.72 -8.50 64.64
CA LEU A 9 27.95 -8.25 63.83
C LEU A 9 28.96 -9.39 63.55
N LEU A 10 29.32 -9.57 62.27
CA LEU A 10 30.60 -9.14 61.66
C LEU A 10 30.63 -9.51 60.17
N GLY A 11 31.16 -8.64 59.30
CA GLY A 11 31.53 -9.05 57.94
C GLY A 11 31.54 -7.93 56.90
N VAL A 12 32.68 -7.25 56.79
CA VAL A 12 33.00 -6.20 55.81
C VAL A 12 33.07 -6.77 54.39
N ALA A 13 32.43 -6.11 53.43
CA ALA A 13 32.94 -5.99 52.06
C ALA A 13 32.27 -4.79 51.37
N VAL A 14 32.97 -3.65 51.39
CA VAL A 14 32.67 -2.51 50.52
C VAL A 14 33.09 -2.90 49.11
N LEU A 15 32.12 -3.07 48.21
CA LEU A 15 32.37 -3.02 46.77
C LEU A 15 31.58 -1.85 46.21
N LEU A 16 32.32 -0.79 45.86
CA LEU A 16 31.85 0.34 45.09
C LEU A 16 31.39 -0.16 43.71
N LEU A 17 30.09 -0.05 43.44
CA LEU A 17 29.57 -0.02 42.07
C LEU A 17 28.63 1.17 41.95
N ALA A 18 29.18 2.28 41.45
CA ALA A 18 28.37 3.40 40.97
C ALA A 18 27.71 2.96 39.65
N ILE A 19 26.49 2.44 39.75
CA ILE A 19 25.62 2.25 38.59
C ILE A 19 25.02 3.62 38.29
N SER A 20 25.67 4.34 37.37
CA SER A 20 25.06 5.48 36.71
C SER A 20 23.85 4.97 35.93
N LEU A 21 22.67 5.20 36.49
CA LEU A 21 21.39 5.12 35.80
C LEU A 21 21.39 6.18 34.70
N SER A 22 21.87 5.82 33.50
CA SER A 22 21.45 6.52 32.30
C SER A 22 19.98 6.18 32.09
N ALA A 23 19.11 7.05 32.59
CA ALA A 23 17.73 7.10 32.16
C ALA A 23 17.76 7.39 30.64
N CYS A 24 17.48 6.39 29.82
CA CYS A 24 17.16 6.60 28.41
C CYS A 24 15.87 7.42 28.36
N ASN A 25 16.02 8.69 28.05
CA ASN A 25 14.93 9.59 27.71
C ASN A 25 14.44 9.17 26.31
N PRO A 26 13.19 8.74 26.11
CA PRO A 26 12.70 8.24 24.82
C PRO A 26 12.50 9.34 23.75
N ASP A 27 12.84 10.60 24.04
CA ASP A 27 12.59 11.76 23.18
C ASP A 27 13.85 12.40 22.58
N GLU A 28 15.00 11.74 22.57
CA GLU A 28 16.19 12.24 21.85
C GLU A 28 16.29 11.58 20.46
N PRO A 29 16.08 12.33 19.35
CA PRO A 29 16.28 11.78 18.01
C PRO A 29 17.76 11.46 17.82
N ALA A 30 18.05 10.24 17.36
CA ALA A 30 19.41 9.78 17.09
C ALA A 30 20.16 10.78 16.19
N PRO A 31 21.47 11.03 16.43
CA PRO A 31 22.23 11.94 15.59
C PRO A 31 22.20 11.45 14.15
N ALA A 32 21.77 12.34 13.25
CA ALA A 32 21.75 12.09 11.82
C ALA A 32 23.17 11.74 11.35
N GLY A 33 23.38 10.47 10.99
CA GLY A 33 24.58 10.07 10.27
C GLY A 33 24.69 10.87 8.98
N ASP A 34 25.89 11.31 8.65
CA ASP A 34 26.18 12.13 7.48
C ASP A 34 25.92 11.34 6.18
N LEU A 35 24.70 11.46 5.66
CA LEU A 35 24.21 10.81 4.43
C LEU A 35 24.86 11.36 3.15
N SER A 36 25.71 12.39 3.26
CA SER A 36 26.34 13.05 2.13
C SER A 36 27.28 12.13 1.33
N SER A 37 27.89 11.14 2.00
CA SER A 37 28.81 10.19 1.34
C SER A 37 28.09 9.04 0.61
N SER A 38 26.88 8.67 1.05
CA SER A 38 26.08 7.60 0.43
C SER A 38 25.31 8.08 -0.81
N LEU A 39 24.97 9.37 -0.88
CA LEU A 39 24.31 9.98 -2.04
C LEU A 39 25.25 10.14 -3.26
N ALA A 40 26.56 10.19 -3.05
CA ALA A 40 27.54 10.43 -4.12
C ALA A 40 27.83 9.19 -4.99
N MET A 41 27.57 7.97 -4.53
CA MET A 41 27.84 6.74 -5.30
C MET A 41 26.66 6.24 -6.15
N VAL A 42 25.44 6.72 -5.90
CA VAL A 42 24.22 6.27 -6.61
C VAL A 42 24.12 6.87 -8.03
N ASN A 43 24.93 7.88 -8.35
CA ASN A 43 24.75 8.72 -9.54
C ASN A 43 25.44 8.22 -10.85
N ARG A 44 25.76 6.93 -10.99
CA ARG A 44 26.50 6.40 -12.16
C ARG A 44 25.79 5.34 -13.01
N THR A 45 24.59 4.94 -12.64
CA THR A 45 23.79 4.00 -13.40
C THR A 45 22.39 4.58 -13.40
N GLY A 46 21.81 4.91 -14.57
CA GLY A 46 20.55 5.64 -14.72
C GLY A 46 19.30 4.91 -14.20
N PHE A 47 19.36 4.35 -12.99
CA PHE A 47 18.24 3.82 -12.25
C PHE A 47 17.54 5.00 -11.54
N PRO A 48 16.20 5.05 -11.58
CA PRO A 48 15.47 6.01 -10.78
C PRO A 48 15.80 5.78 -9.29
N GLY A 49 15.97 6.88 -8.54
CA GLY A 49 16.21 6.84 -7.11
C GLY A 49 15.03 6.23 -6.33
N PRO A 50 15.12 6.15 -4.99
CA PRO A 50 14.05 5.61 -4.17
C PRO A 50 12.70 6.27 -4.48
N SER A 51 11.63 5.47 -4.51
CA SER A 51 10.26 5.95 -4.72
C SER A 51 9.34 5.58 -3.56
N TYR A 52 8.40 6.48 -3.28
CA TYR A 52 7.38 6.34 -2.25
C TYR A 52 6.03 6.27 -2.94
N GLU A 53 5.30 5.20 -2.71
CA GLU A 53 3.95 5.01 -3.21
C GLU A 53 2.95 5.17 -2.06
N ARG A 54 1.87 5.90 -2.33
CA ARG A 54 0.71 5.94 -1.44
C ARG A 54 -0.56 5.78 -2.27
N SER A 55 -1.38 4.80 -1.92
CA SER A 55 -2.61 4.47 -2.62
C SER A 55 -3.79 4.55 -1.67
N PHE A 56 -4.87 5.19 -2.09
CA PHE A 56 -6.17 5.15 -1.44
C PHE A 56 -7.15 4.49 -2.40
N VAL A 57 -7.73 3.36 -2.04
CA VAL A 57 -8.69 2.66 -2.91
C VAL A 57 -10.01 2.54 -2.18
N PHE A 58 -10.99 3.34 -2.58
CA PHE A 58 -12.36 3.23 -2.09
C PHE A 58 -13.10 2.13 -2.84
N MET A 59 -13.86 1.31 -2.10
CA MET A 59 -14.85 0.38 -2.63
C MET A 59 -16.17 0.51 -1.90
N THR A 60 -17.28 0.52 -2.62
CA THR A 60 -18.60 0.34 -2.00
C THR A 60 -18.72 -1.02 -1.33
N THR A 61 -19.37 -1.08 -0.18
CA THR A 61 -19.68 -2.34 0.52
C THR A 61 -21.05 -2.90 0.17
N ALA A 62 -21.89 -2.13 -0.54
CA ALA A 62 -23.19 -2.56 -1.01
C ALA A 62 -23.07 -3.65 -2.09
N THR A 63 -23.93 -4.66 -2.02
CA THR A 63 -23.85 -5.88 -2.84
C THR A 63 -24.23 -5.71 -4.30
N ASP A 64 -24.95 -4.64 -4.64
CA ASP A 64 -25.68 -4.56 -5.91
C ASP A 64 -24.86 -3.90 -7.03
N SER A 65 -23.89 -3.05 -6.67
CA SER A 65 -23.00 -2.38 -7.63
C SER A 65 -21.67 -2.01 -6.94
N LEU A 66 -20.57 -2.41 -7.56
CA LEU A 66 -19.24 -1.99 -7.13
C LEU A 66 -18.92 -0.64 -7.76
N LEU A 67 -18.53 0.32 -6.92
CA LEU A 67 -17.85 1.52 -7.33
C LEU A 67 -16.41 1.43 -6.80
N LEU A 68 -15.44 1.47 -7.71
CA LEU A 68 -14.02 1.52 -7.39
C LEU A 68 -13.50 2.93 -7.62
N VAL A 69 -12.82 3.52 -6.63
CA VAL A 69 -12.18 4.82 -6.80
C VAL A 69 -10.76 4.78 -6.24
N PRO A 70 -9.76 4.39 -7.07
CA PRO A 70 -8.36 4.47 -6.68
C PRO A 70 -7.79 5.87 -6.89
N TRP A 71 -7.11 6.39 -5.87
CA TRP A 71 -6.12 7.47 -5.94
C TRP A 71 -4.73 6.88 -5.76
N LEU A 72 -3.89 6.98 -6.78
CA LEU A 72 -2.54 6.45 -6.78
C LEU A 72 -1.55 7.61 -6.82
N LEU A 73 -0.69 7.68 -5.81
CA LEU A 73 0.31 8.72 -5.67
C LEU A 73 1.70 8.10 -5.65
N GLU A 74 2.61 8.67 -6.42
CA GLU A 74 4.01 8.28 -6.43
C GLU A 74 4.90 9.52 -6.25
N THR A 75 5.95 9.36 -5.46
CA THR A 75 7.01 10.35 -5.30
C THR A 75 8.34 9.70 -5.61
N THR A 76 9.04 10.20 -6.61
CA THR A 76 10.35 9.68 -7.05
C THR A 76 11.42 10.69 -6.73
N LEU A 77 12.52 10.22 -6.13
CA LEU A 77 13.65 11.05 -5.77
C LEU A 77 14.69 11.10 -6.86
N ASP A 78 15.10 12.31 -7.20
CA ASP A 78 16.29 12.62 -7.98
C ASP A 78 17.21 13.54 -7.16
N SER A 79 18.48 13.60 -7.55
CA SER A 79 19.58 14.29 -6.88
C SER A 79 19.25 15.74 -6.46
N ASN A 80 18.50 16.47 -7.29
CA ASN A 80 18.19 17.88 -7.04
C ASN A 80 16.68 18.21 -7.08
N THR A 81 15.83 17.20 -7.29
CA THR A 81 14.40 17.40 -7.54
C THR A 81 13.60 16.24 -6.98
N VAL A 82 12.40 16.52 -6.48
CA VAL A 82 11.41 15.51 -6.11
C VAL A 82 10.29 15.55 -7.14
N PHE A 83 10.12 14.46 -7.89
CA PHE A 83 9.04 14.28 -8.86
C PHE A 83 7.84 13.68 -8.16
N ARG A 84 6.65 14.21 -8.46
CA ARG A 84 5.40 13.80 -7.81
C ARG A 84 4.34 13.59 -8.86
N GLU A 85 3.62 12.49 -8.72
CA GLU A 85 2.50 12.13 -9.59
C GLU A 85 1.30 11.77 -8.71
N ALA A 86 0.12 12.20 -9.14
CA ALA A 86 -1.15 11.82 -8.54
C ALA A 86 -2.15 11.49 -9.64
N HIS A 87 -2.69 10.29 -9.59
CA HIS A 87 -3.69 9.81 -10.53
C HIS A 87 -4.94 9.34 -9.80
N GLY A 88 -6.09 9.48 -10.44
CA GLY A 88 -7.37 9.08 -9.88
C GLY A 88 -8.34 8.66 -10.96
N TRP A 89 -9.02 7.54 -10.72
CA TRP A 89 -10.04 6.99 -11.59
C TRP A 89 -11.30 6.68 -10.82
N VAL A 90 -12.43 6.77 -11.49
CA VAL A 90 -13.69 6.16 -11.05
C VAL A 90 -13.97 5.00 -11.98
N ASP A 91 -14.21 3.83 -11.42
CA ASP A 91 -14.78 2.70 -12.16
C ASP A 91 -16.18 2.39 -11.62
N ARG A 92 -17.13 2.41 -12.56
CA ARG A 92 -18.54 2.11 -12.32
C ARG A 92 -18.98 1.08 -13.33
N ASP A 93 -19.28 -0.12 -12.84
CA ASP A 93 -19.80 -1.23 -13.64
C ASP A 93 -18.91 -1.53 -14.87
N GLY A 94 -17.59 -1.58 -14.66
CA GLY A 94 -16.58 -1.89 -15.68
C GLY A 94 -16.21 -0.72 -16.61
N THR A 95 -16.75 0.47 -16.37
CA THR A 95 -16.37 1.68 -17.10
C THR A 95 -15.43 2.53 -16.27
N TRP A 96 -14.16 2.57 -16.69
CA TRP A 96 -13.11 3.38 -16.08
C TRP A 96 -13.11 4.80 -16.65
N GLU A 97 -13.15 5.80 -15.78
CA GLU A 97 -13.06 7.22 -16.12
C GLU A 97 -11.95 7.90 -15.29
N PRO A 98 -10.87 8.40 -15.92
CA PRO A 98 -9.88 9.19 -15.21
C PRO A 98 -10.45 10.57 -14.86
N PHE A 99 -10.24 11.02 -13.62
CA PHE A 99 -10.59 12.38 -13.18
C PHE A 99 -9.38 13.17 -12.68
N LEU A 100 -8.30 12.50 -12.29
CA LEU A 100 -7.07 13.13 -11.79
C LEU A 100 -5.86 12.56 -12.55
N ALA A 101 -5.03 13.45 -13.08
CA ALA A 101 -3.76 13.12 -13.72
C ALA A 101 -2.82 14.33 -13.60
N GLU A 102 -2.16 14.44 -12.44
CA GLU A 102 -1.31 15.58 -12.10
C GLU A 102 0.14 15.14 -11.96
N ARG A 103 1.05 15.95 -12.51
CA ARG A 103 2.50 15.77 -12.37
C ARG A 103 3.13 17.11 -12.03
N TRP A 104 3.97 17.13 -11.00
CA TRP A 104 4.68 18.33 -10.59
C TRP A 104 6.01 18.01 -9.92
N GLN A 105 6.79 19.05 -9.68
CA GLN A 105 8.09 18.95 -9.05
C GLN A 105 8.15 19.83 -7.82
N THR A 106 8.90 19.38 -6.82
CA THR A 106 9.24 20.17 -5.63
C THR A 106 10.74 20.14 -5.36
N PRO A 107 11.31 21.16 -4.69
CA PRO A 107 12.68 21.09 -4.21
C PRO A 107 12.93 19.88 -3.31
N PRO A 108 14.19 19.45 -3.13
CA PRO A 108 14.56 18.40 -2.18
C PRO A 108 14.02 18.67 -0.79
N THR A 109 13.54 17.64 -0.12
CA THR A 109 12.94 17.72 1.22
C THR A 109 13.37 16.55 2.09
N ARG A 110 13.41 16.76 3.41
CA ARG A 110 13.66 15.69 4.39
C ARG A 110 12.48 14.74 4.55
N TYR A 111 11.29 15.12 4.07
CA TYR A 111 10.06 14.33 4.20
C TYR A 111 9.43 14.05 2.83
N PRO A 112 10.12 13.31 1.95
CA PRO A 112 9.67 13.08 0.59
C PRO A 112 8.34 12.33 0.52
N ALA A 113 8.10 11.40 1.46
CA ALA A 113 6.88 10.61 1.57
C ALA A 113 5.61 11.42 1.95
N ARG A 114 5.74 12.70 2.36
CA ARG A 114 4.56 13.53 2.63
C ARG A 114 3.81 13.77 1.33
N ILE A 115 2.51 13.54 1.37
CA ILE A 115 1.61 13.92 0.28
C ILE A 115 1.45 15.44 0.32
N LEU A 116 1.58 16.09 -0.84
CA LEU A 116 1.37 17.51 -1.00
C LEU A 116 0.15 17.74 -1.91
N PRO A 117 -0.78 18.64 -1.56
CA PRO A 117 -1.85 19.02 -2.47
C PRO A 117 -1.28 19.78 -3.67
N TYR A 118 -1.91 19.61 -4.84
CA TYR A 118 -1.53 20.26 -6.08
C TYR A 118 -2.73 20.33 -7.04
N GLY A 119 -2.77 21.35 -7.91
CA GLY A 119 -3.82 21.46 -8.95
C GLY A 119 -5.23 21.43 -8.37
N THR A 120 -6.02 20.43 -8.76
CA THR A 120 -7.40 20.15 -8.32
C THR A 120 -7.47 19.22 -7.10
N PHE A 121 -6.36 18.60 -6.72
CA PHE A 121 -6.25 17.64 -5.62
C PHE A 121 -5.96 18.34 -4.29
N ARG A 122 -6.76 18.04 -3.26
CA ARG A 122 -6.67 18.57 -1.90
C ARG A 122 -6.72 17.42 -0.90
N ILE A 123 -6.18 17.69 0.29
CA ILE A 123 -6.10 16.72 1.39
C ILE A 123 -6.65 17.41 2.62
N VAL A 124 -7.51 16.70 3.34
CA VAL A 124 -7.96 17.08 4.67
C VAL A 124 -7.06 16.37 5.67
N VAL A 125 -6.37 17.14 6.50
CA VAL A 125 -5.42 16.62 7.50
C VAL A 125 -6.01 16.86 8.88
N GLY A 126 -6.16 15.77 9.63
CA GLY A 126 -6.56 15.78 11.03
C GLY A 126 -5.39 15.90 11.99
N GLU A 127 -5.64 15.54 13.24
CA GLU A 127 -4.61 15.51 14.27
C GLU A 127 -3.48 14.51 13.93
N ASN A 128 -2.25 14.82 14.37
CA ASN A 128 -1.07 13.97 14.18
C ASN A 128 -0.73 13.66 12.72
N ASP A 129 -0.94 14.61 11.81
CA ASP A 129 -0.70 14.48 10.36
C ASP A 129 -1.46 13.32 9.70
N ARG A 130 -2.58 12.88 10.31
CA ARG A 130 -3.44 11.86 9.72
C ARG A 130 -4.22 12.45 8.55
N VAL A 131 -4.26 11.72 7.44
CA VAL A 131 -5.17 12.06 6.34
C VAL A 131 -6.58 11.67 6.77
N ASP A 132 -7.45 12.65 6.91
CA ASP A 132 -8.88 12.49 7.25
C ASP A 132 -9.77 12.52 6.01
N GLY A 133 -9.25 13.01 4.88
CA GLY A 133 -9.98 12.98 3.63
C GLY A 133 -9.19 13.46 2.42
N ILE A 134 -9.75 13.20 1.24
CA ILE A 134 -9.23 13.62 -0.06
C ILE A 134 -10.35 14.33 -0.79
N ILE A 135 -10.05 15.49 -1.38
CA ILE A 135 -11.01 16.26 -2.17
C ILE A 135 -10.42 16.49 -3.55
N TYR A 136 -11.22 16.26 -4.57
CA TYR A 136 -10.95 16.69 -5.94
C TYR A 136 -12.06 17.63 -6.40
N THR A 137 -11.67 18.80 -6.91
CA THR A 137 -12.63 19.79 -7.42
C THR A 137 -12.15 20.33 -8.77
N ASP A 138 -12.96 20.14 -9.80
CA ASP A 138 -12.78 20.70 -11.14
C ASP A 138 -14.10 21.23 -11.71
N GLY A 139 -14.29 22.55 -11.65
CA GLY A 139 -15.54 23.20 -12.03
C GLY A 139 -16.72 22.67 -11.20
N LEU A 140 -17.65 21.98 -11.86
CA LEU A 140 -18.82 21.36 -11.22
C LEU A 140 -18.57 19.92 -10.76
N ARG A 141 -17.45 19.30 -11.13
CA ARG A 141 -17.08 17.96 -10.72
C ARG A 141 -16.44 18.03 -9.33
N ASN A 142 -17.10 17.42 -8.35
CA ASN A 142 -16.58 17.31 -6.99
C ASN A 142 -16.62 15.85 -6.54
N LEU A 143 -15.49 15.39 -6.03
CA LEU A 143 -15.28 14.07 -5.43
C LEU A 143 -14.67 14.28 -4.06
N GLU A 144 -15.35 13.85 -3.02
CA GLU A 144 -14.84 13.92 -1.65
C GLU A 144 -14.84 12.54 -1.01
N LEU A 145 -13.64 12.06 -0.66
CA LEU A 145 -13.45 10.87 0.13
C LEU A 145 -13.20 11.27 1.58
N ALA A 146 -14.15 10.98 2.46
CA ALA A 146 -14.00 11.11 3.90
C ALA A 146 -13.50 9.79 4.50
N LEU A 147 -12.39 9.82 5.22
CA LEU A 147 -11.77 8.67 5.87
C LEU A 147 -12.22 8.61 7.34
N GLY A 148 -12.79 7.47 7.72
CA GLY A 148 -13.33 7.19 9.04
C GLY A 148 -12.36 6.39 9.92
N ARG A 149 -12.93 5.52 10.78
CA ARG A 149 -12.12 4.74 11.72
C ARG A 149 -11.32 3.66 11.00
N SER A 150 -10.15 3.34 11.54
CA SER A 150 -9.38 2.16 11.14
C SER A 150 -10.09 0.91 11.66
N VAL A 151 -10.33 -0.05 10.77
CA VAL A 151 -10.91 -1.36 11.11
C VAL A 151 -9.86 -2.48 11.10
N ALA A 152 -8.77 -2.29 10.37
CA ALA A 152 -7.59 -3.15 10.43
C ALA A 152 -6.33 -2.36 10.08
N GLN A 153 -5.18 -2.80 10.59
CA GLN A 153 -3.88 -2.23 10.23
C GLN A 153 -2.80 -3.31 10.22
N TRP A 154 -2.03 -3.33 9.14
CA TRP A 154 -0.92 -4.26 8.97
C TRP A 154 0.36 -3.54 8.58
N GLY A 155 1.47 -4.19 8.92
CA GLY A 155 2.79 -3.88 8.41
C GLY A 155 3.34 -5.06 7.62
N GLY A 156 4.30 -4.79 6.74
CA GLY A 156 5.11 -5.81 6.11
C GLY A 156 6.61 -5.54 6.30
N PRO A 157 7.48 -6.43 5.79
CA PRO A 157 8.89 -6.46 6.17
C PRO A 157 9.76 -5.37 5.53
N ARG A 158 9.29 -4.67 4.49
CA ARG A 158 10.03 -3.54 3.88
C ARG A 158 9.27 -2.24 4.11
N GLU A 159 8.79 -2.11 5.35
CA GLU A 159 8.13 -0.92 5.89
C GLU A 159 6.84 -0.51 5.16
N GLU A 160 6.18 -1.46 4.48
CA GLU A 160 4.84 -1.21 3.97
C GLU A 160 3.85 -1.08 5.13
N ARG A 161 2.92 -0.14 4.98
CA ARG A 161 1.81 0.05 5.92
C ARG A 161 0.51 -0.06 5.16
N LEU A 162 -0.36 -0.92 5.63
CA LEU A 162 -1.68 -1.17 5.08
C LEU A 162 -2.71 -0.84 6.15
N ARG A 163 -3.72 -0.05 5.81
CA ARG A 163 -4.85 0.24 6.70
C ARG A 163 -6.14 0.06 5.94
N LEU A 164 -7.09 -0.61 6.58
CA LEU A 164 -8.47 -0.59 6.15
C LEU A 164 -9.23 0.42 7.01
N LEU A 165 -9.93 1.31 6.34
CA LEU A 165 -10.68 2.40 6.94
C LEU A 165 -12.14 2.30 6.51
N GLU A 166 -13.07 2.53 7.42
CA GLU A 166 -14.42 2.93 7.00
C GLU A 166 -14.32 4.25 6.23
N ALA A 167 -15.17 4.44 5.23
CA ALA A 167 -15.14 5.66 4.44
C ALA A 167 -16.51 6.00 3.86
N SER A 168 -16.66 7.28 3.52
CA SER A 168 -17.78 7.77 2.73
C SER A 168 -17.24 8.54 1.53
N LEU A 169 -17.71 8.18 0.33
CA LEU A 169 -17.43 8.90 -0.90
C LEU A 169 -18.63 9.75 -1.28
N HIS A 170 -18.40 11.04 -1.51
CA HIS A 170 -19.42 11.97 -1.99
C HIS A 170 -19.14 12.31 -3.46
N LEU A 171 -20.14 12.06 -4.31
CA LEU A 171 -20.18 12.40 -5.73
C LEU A 171 -21.26 13.47 -5.92
N GLY A 172 -20.87 14.74 -5.90
CA GLY A 172 -21.86 15.82 -5.75
C GLY A 172 -22.64 15.67 -4.44
N GLU A 173 -23.97 15.56 -4.52
CA GLU A 173 -24.86 15.41 -3.34
C GLU A 173 -25.05 13.95 -2.89
N GLN A 174 -24.58 12.97 -3.67
CA GLN A 174 -24.76 11.56 -3.35
C GLN A 174 -23.61 11.05 -2.48
N GLY A 175 -23.91 10.65 -1.24
CA GLY A 175 -22.99 9.95 -0.35
C GLY A 175 -23.09 8.43 -0.48
N LEU A 176 -21.96 7.76 -0.60
CA LEU A 176 -21.82 6.30 -0.69
C LEU A 176 -20.90 5.81 0.43
N ASN A 177 -21.36 4.82 1.19
CA ASN A 177 -20.54 4.18 2.21
C ASN A 177 -19.67 3.07 1.62
N GLY A 178 -18.49 2.90 2.18
CA GLY A 178 -17.55 1.91 1.72
C GLY A 178 -16.36 1.69 2.64
N ILE A 179 -15.38 1.00 2.10
CA ILE A 179 -14.10 0.71 2.74
C ILE A 179 -12.98 1.34 1.90
N VAL A 180 -11.94 1.84 2.57
CA VAL A 180 -10.72 2.33 1.92
C VAL A 180 -9.52 1.50 2.33
N LEU A 181 -8.76 1.05 1.34
CA LEU A 181 -7.36 0.67 1.55
C LEU A 181 -6.49 1.93 1.49
N ASP A 182 -5.85 2.32 2.60
CA ASP A 182 -4.71 3.24 2.61
C ASP A 182 -3.42 2.41 2.69
N MET A 183 -2.72 2.33 1.57
CA MET A 183 -1.48 1.59 1.41
C MET A 183 -0.31 2.53 1.20
N THR A 184 0.76 2.35 1.94
CA THR A 184 2.05 3.03 1.76
C THR A 184 3.14 2.00 1.48
N ARG A 185 3.94 2.23 0.44
CA ARG A 185 5.07 1.36 0.06
C ARG A 185 6.32 2.20 -0.21
N LEU A 186 7.46 1.67 0.20
CA LEU A 186 8.79 2.19 -0.16
C LEU A 186 9.45 1.25 -1.16
N ASN A 187 9.93 1.82 -2.26
CA ASN A 187 10.88 1.18 -3.17
C ASN A 187 12.24 1.84 -2.94
N SER A 188 13.16 1.12 -2.29
CA SER A 188 14.56 1.55 -2.12
C SER A 188 15.40 1.10 -3.31
N SER A 189 16.49 1.82 -3.59
CA SER A 189 17.53 1.40 -4.55
C SER A 189 18.14 0.04 -4.21
N ASP A 190 18.11 -0.35 -2.93
CA ASP A 190 18.80 -1.54 -2.42
C ASP A 190 17.93 -2.80 -2.48
N THR A 191 16.71 -2.68 -2.98
CA THR A 191 15.71 -3.75 -3.00
C THR A 191 14.97 -3.77 -4.33
N PRO A 192 14.62 -4.95 -4.89
CA PRO A 192 13.86 -5.00 -6.13
C PRO A 192 12.54 -4.22 -6.04
N VAL A 193 12.12 -3.59 -7.14
CA VAL A 193 10.84 -2.89 -7.24
C VAL A 193 9.72 -3.87 -6.90
N ARG A 194 8.79 -3.43 -6.06
CA ARG A 194 7.66 -4.29 -5.68
C ARG A 194 6.67 -4.38 -6.82
N GLY A 195 6.06 -5.56 -6.95
CA GLY A 195 5.16 -5.85 -8.06
C GLY A 195 3.71 -5.53 -7.78
N ASP A 196 2.88 -6.36 -8.38
CA ASP A 196 1.43 -6.29 -8.36
C ASP A 196 0.87 -6.31 -6.94
N TRP A 197 -0.31 -5.73 -6.79
CA TRP A 197 -1.09 -5.85 -5.57
C TRP A 197 -2.58 -5.86 -5.91
N ALA A 198 -3.38 -6.44 -5.02
CA ALA A 198 -4.83 -6.43 -5.17
C ALA A 198 -5.50 -6.06 -3.87
N PHE A 199 -6.65 -5.40 -3.99
CA PHE A 199 -7.58 -5.16 -2.90
C PHE A 199 -8.93 -5.77 -3.31
N LEU A 200 -9.38 -6.77 -2.57
CA LEU A 200 -10.55 -7.58 -2.87
C LEU A 200 -11.54 -7.52 -1.72
N THR A 201 -12.83 -7.55 -2.02
CA THR A 201 -13.90 -7.58 -1.02
C THR A 201 -14.97 -8.61 -1.36
N SER A 202 -15.59 -9.14 -0.32
CA SER A 202 -16.87 -9.84 -0.38
C SER A 202 -17.83 -9.06 0.52
N GLY A 203 -18.45 -8.01 -0.02
CA GLY A 203 -19.25 -7.07 0.77
C GLY A 203 -18.50 -6.54 1.99
N ASP A 204 -19.14 -6.61 3.14
CA ASP A 204 -18.58 -6.23 4.44
C ASP A 204 -17.93 -7.40 5.22
N SER A 205 -18.16 -8.65 4.82
CA SER A 205 -17.71 -9.83 5.57
C SER A 205 -16.24 -10.17 5.36
N LEU A 206 -15.69 -9.89 4.18
CA LEU A 206 -14.30 -10.21 3.84
C LEU A 206 -13.63 -9.06 3.09
N GLN A 207 -12.46 -8.66 3.55
CA GLN A 207 -11.54 -7.78 2.82
C GLN A 207 -10.16 -8.42 2.76
N ILE A 208 -9.55 -8.46 1.58
CA ILE A 208 -8.23 -9.06 1.35
C ILE A 208 -7.34 -8.05 0.64
N VAL A 209 -6.12 -7.89 1.13
CA VAL A 209 -5.05 -7.20 0.43
C VAL A 209 -3.97 -8.21 0.11
N VAL A 210 -3.51 -8.26 -1.15
CA VAL A 210 -2.33 -9.06 -1.54
C VAL A 210 -1.29 -8.16 -2.18
N GLN A 211 -0.02 -8.51 -2.01
CA GLN A 211 1.09 -7.75 -2.56
C GLN A 211 2.25 -8.67 -2.94
N GLY A 212 2.78 -8.52 -4.15
CA GLY A 212 3.98 -9.18 -4.62
C GLY A 212 5.23 -8.55 -4.00
N ASP A 213 6.17 -9.40 -3.58
CA ASP A 213 7.46 -8.96 -3.03
C ASP A 213 8.35 -8.29 -4.10
N LEU A 214 8.12 -8.64 -5.37
CA LEU A 214 8.88 -8.24 -6.55
C LEU A 214 7.91 -8.06 -7.72
N GLU A 215 8.31 -7.31 -8.73
CA GLU A 215 7.63 -7.31 -10.03
C GLU A 215 7.55 -8.73 -10.61
N HIS A 216 6.40 -9.10 -11.19
CA HIS A 216 6.21 -10.44 -11.73
C HIS A 216 6.98 -10.57 -13.05
N ASP A 217 7.99 -11.45 -13.06
CA ASP A 217 8.61 -11.92 -14.28
C ASP A 217 7.96 -13.23 -14.73
N ILE A 218 7.81 -13.40 -16.04
CA ILE A 218 7.09 -14.51 -16.67
C ILE A 218 7.78 -15.85 -16.35
N GLU A 219 9.10 -15.85 -16.14
CA GLU A 219 9.87 -17.07 -15.88
C GLU A 219 9.77 -17.57 -14.43
N THR A 220 9.56 -16.69 -13.45
CA THR A 220 9.48 -17.09 -12.04
C THR A 220 8.51 -16.17 -11.29
N PRO A 221 7.34 -16.70 -10.88
CA PRO A 221 6.38 -15.90 -10.13
C PRO A 221 6.99 -15.50 -8.78
N PRO A 222 6.84 -14.23 -8.36
CA PRO A 222 7.34 -13.78 -7.08
C PRO A 222 6.50 -14.37 -5.94
N ASN A 223 7.06 -14.40 -4.74
CA ASN A 223 6.26 -14.63 -3.55
C ASN A 223 5.31 -13.46 -3.34
N TYR A 224 4.06 -13.77 -3.00
CA TYR A 224 3.07 -12.81 -2.55
C TYR A 224 2.88 -12.92 -1.04
N ARG A 225 2.45 -11.83 -0.44
CA ARG A 225 1.90 -11.78 0.92
C ARG A 225 0.47 -11.36 0.84
N GLY A 226 -0.33 -11.82 1.79
CA GLY A 226 -1.70 -11.38 1.93
C GLY A 226 -2.06 -11.06 3.37
N TRP A 227 -3.02 -10.16 3.49
CA TRP A 227 -3.66 -9.76 4.74
C TRP A 227 -5.16 -9.79 4.53
N GLY A 228 -5.90 -10.19 5.55
CA GLY A 228 -7.34 -10.32 5.46
C GLY A 228 -8.03 -9.79 6.71
N LEU A 229 -9.24 -9.28 6.54
CA LEU A 229 -10.20 -9.05 7.61
C LEU A 229 -11.43 -9.90 7.28
N LEU A 230 -11.71 -10.92 8.09
CA LEU A 230 -12.85 -11.83 7.95
C LEU A 230 -13.71 -11.73 9.20
N ASP A 231 -14.91 -11.18 9.09
CA ASP A 231 -15.84 -10.99 10.23
C ASP A 231 -15.15 -10.36 11.47
N SER A 232 -14.36 -9.30 11.24
CA SER A 232 -13.52 -8.62 12.24
C SER A 232 -12.30 -9.39 12.76
N LYS A 233 -12.02 -10.60 12.26
CA LYS A 233 -10.80 -11.34 12.55
C LYS A 233 -9.73 -11.01 11.51
N GLU A 234 -8.58 -10.55 11.98
CA GLU A 234 -7.42 -10.33 11.11
C GLU A 234 -6.73 -11.66 10.75
N LEU A 235 -6.34 -11.78 9.49
CA LEU A 235 -5.65 -12.92 8.88
C LEU A 235 -4.37 -12.43 8.22
N GLN A 236 -3.34 -13.27 8.20
CA GLN A 236 -2.09 -13.00 7.49
C GLN A 236 -1.59 -14.27 6.79
N TRP A 237 -1.19 -14.11 5.54
CA TRP A 237 -0.59 -15.15 4.72
C TRP A 237 0.81 -14.68 4.30
N PRO A 238 1.87 -15.11 5.01
CA PRO A 238 3.22 -14.65 4.73
C PRO A 238 3.80 -15.23 3.43
N SER A 239 3.17 -16.28 2.88
CA SER A 239 3.50 -16.85 1.59
C SER A 239 2.24 -17.24 0.82
N LEU A 240 2.05 -16.58 -0.31
CA LEU A 240 1.05 -16.83 -1.32
C LEU A 240 1.74 -17.00 -2.68
N ARG A 241 1.15 -17.85 -3.51
CA ARG A 241 1.45 -17.96 -4.94
C ARG A 241 0.28 -17.37 -5.71
N ILE A 242 0.59 -16.49 -6.65
CA ILE A 242 -0.38 -15.95 -7.61
C ILE A 242 0.17 -16.22 -9.00
N ASP A 243 -0.46 -17.16 -9.68
CA ASP A 243 -0.08 -17.62 -11.01
C ASP A 243 -0.97 -16.97 -12.07
N TRP A 244 -0.38 -16.54 -13.18
CA TRP A 244 -1.12 -16.05 -14.34
C TRP A 244 -1.66 -17.25 -15.12
N VAL A 245 -2.97 -17.48 -15.05
CA VAL A 245 -3.62 -18.64 -15.68
C VAL A 245 -3.86 -18.38 -17.16
N GLN A 246 -4.25 -17.15 -17.50
CA GLN A 246 -4.38 -16.69 -18.87
C GLN A 246 -3.79 -15.29 -19.01
N VAL A 247 -3.23 -15.02 -20.18
CA VAL A 247 -2.65 -13.73 -20.55
C VAL A 247 -3.22 -13.25 -21.88
N SER A 248 -3.23 -11.94 -22.08
CA SER A 248 -3.61 -11.29 -23.33
C SER A 248 -2.50 -10.36 -23.81
N ALA A 249 -2.19 -10.40 -25.10
CA ALA A 249 -1.15 -9.58 -25.69
C ALA A 249 -1.61 -8.11 -25.83
N TYR A 250 -0.97 -7.21 -25.11
CA TYR A 250 -1.18 -5.77 -25.21
C TYR A 250 -0.15 -5.13 -26.14
N GLN A 251 -0.56 -4.95 -27.40
CA GLN A 251 0.30 -4.49 -28.48
C GLN A 251 0.95 -3.10 -28.26
N PRO A 252 0.26 -2.09 -27.68
CA PRO A 252 0.87 -0.77 -27.49
C PRO A 252 2.17 -0.80 -26.69
N ALA A 253 2.26 -1.67 -25.69
CA ALA A 253 3.47 -1.84 -24.87
C ALA A 253 4.32 -3.07 -25.24
N ARG A 254 3.84 -3.91 -26.17
CA ARG A 254 4.41 -5.23 -26.52
C ARG A 254 4.61 -6.13 -25.30
N ARG A 255 3.60 -6.18 -24.43
CA ARG A 255 3.62 -7.00 -23.21
C ARG A 255 2.40 -7.91 -23.18
N ASP A 256 2.58 -9.11 -22.66
CA ASP A 256 1.46 -9.95 -22.23
C ASP A 256 1.00 -9.49 -20.85
N LEU A 257 -0.31 -9.27 -20.70
CA LEU A 257 -0.95 -8.87 -19.45
C LEU A 257 -1.79 -10.01 -18.91
N PRO A 258 -1.76 -10.28 -17.59
CA PRO A 258 -2.64 -11.28 -17.00
C PRO A 258 -4.12 -10.88 -17.13
N ILE A 259 -4.96 -11.82 -17.52
CA ILE A 259 -6.42 -11.66 -17.57
C ILE A 259 -7.16 -12.63 -16.63
N SER A 260 -6.43 -13.59 -16.05
CA SER A 260 -6.91 -14.42 -14.95
C SER A 260 -5.77 -14.91 -14.07
N TRP A 261 -6.09 -15.13 -12.79
CA TRP A 261 -5.13 -15.52 -11.77
C TRP A 261 -5.66 -16.70 -10.95
N ALA A 262 -4.73 -17.56 -10.53
CA ALA A 262 -4.96 -18.54 -9.47
C ALA A 262 -4.14 -18.14 -8.25
N LEU A 263 -4.79 -18.08 -7.09
CA LEU A 263 -4.19 -17.79 -5.80
C LEU A 263 -4.14 -19.07 -4.96
N SER A 264 -3.02 -19.33 -4.30
CA SER A 264 -2.89 -20.42 -3.34
C SER A 264 -1.86 -20.11 -2.27
N SER A 265 -1.94 -20.79 -1.12
CA SER A 265 -0.85 -20.79 -0.14
C SER A 265 -0.25 -22.20 0.01
N PRO A 266 1.08 -22.34 0.07
CA PRO A 266 1.71 -23.62 0.40
C PRO A 266 1.60 -24.00 1.88
N ILE A 267 1.20 -23.06 2.75
CA ILE A 267 1.27 -23.21 4.22
C ILE A 267 -0.05 -22.88 4.94
N ALA A 268 -1.07 -22.43 4.21
CA ALA A 268 -2.38 -22.08 4.76
C ALA A 268 -3.50 -22.62 3.88
N SER A 269 -4.68 -22.84 4.45
CA SER A 269 -5.87 -23.24 3.69
C SER A 269 -6.51 -22.01 3.05
N VAL A 270 -5.84 -21.46 2.03
CA VAL A 270 -6.38 -20.39 1.19
C VAL A 270 -6.08 -20.69 -0.28
N VAL A 271 -7.14 -20.67 -1.08
CA VAL A 271 -7.10 -20.84 -2.53
C VAL A 271 -8.11 -19.92 -3.19
N GLY A 272 -7.88 -19.54 -4.44
CA GLY A 272 -8.88 -18.75 -5.15
C GLY A 272 -8.56 -18.55 -6.61
N THR A 273 -9.53 -17.98 -7.31
CA THR A 273 -9.42 -17.60 -8.72
C THR A 273 -9.92 -16.18 -8.88
N LEU A 274 -9.33 -15.46 -9.83
CA LEU A 274 -9.73 -14.12 -10.23
C LEU A 274 -9.72 -14.04 -11.77
N GLU A 275 -10.66 -13.30 -12.33
CA GLU A 275 -10.75 -13.01 -13.75
C GLU A 275 -11.03 -11.52 -13.94
N VAL A 276 -10.48 -10.95 -15.03
CA VAL A 276 -10.71 -9.55 -15.39
C VAL A 276 -12.15 -9.36 -15.85
N LEU A 277 -12.85 -8.40 -15.25
CA LEU A 277 -14.12 -7.87 -15.73
C LEU A 277 -13.92 -6.65 -16.63
N ALA A 278 -13.06 -5.73 -16.21
CA ALA A 278 -12.72 -4.53 -16.94
C ALA A 278 -11.28 -4.11 -16.66
N SER A 279 -10.72 -3.29 -17.55
CA SER A 279 -9.33 -2.85 -17.44
C SER A 279 -9.17 -1.42 -17.90
N GLU A 280 -8.41 -0.63 -17.14
CA GLU A 280 -7.80 0.60 -17.60
C GLU A 280 -6.29 0.40 -17.70
N ILE A 281 -5.70 0.75 -18.85
CA ILE A 281 -4.29 0.47 -19.14
C ILE A 281 -3.59 1.76 -19.53
N VAL A 282 -2.66 2.21 -18.67
CA VAL A 282 -1.77 3.34 -18.93
C VAL A 282 -0.45 2.81 -19.47
N THR A 283 -0.08 3.28 -20.66
CA THR A 283 1.21 2.95 -21.29
C THR A 283 2.25 4.02 -20.95
N GLY A 284 3.47 3.59 -20.68
CA GLY A 284 4.62 4.48 -20.51
C GLY A 284 4.91 5.33 -21.75
N THR A 285 5.63 6.42 -21.54
CA THR A 285 5.99 7.39 -22.60
C THR A 285 7.46 7.32 -23.01
N GLU A 286 8.23 6.44 -22.37
CA GLU A 286 9.64 6.21 -22.68
C GLU A 286 9.84 5.68 -24.11
N SER A 287 11.03 5.92 -24.64
CA SER A 287 11.41 5.41 -25.96
C SER A 287 11.93 3.98 -25.83
N GLY A 288 11.34 3.04 -26.56
CA GLY A 288 11.82 1.65 -26.57
C GLY A 288 10.92 0.71 -27.35
N PRO A 289 11.40 -0.51 -27.65
CA PRO A 289 10.58 -1.54 -28.30
C PRO A 289 9.52 -2.13 -27.36
N VAL A 290 9.75 -2.07 -26.04
CA VAL A 290 8.84 -2.52 -24.99
C VAL A 290 8.63 -1.34 -24.05
N LEU A 291 7.36 -0.98 -23.81
CA LEU A 291 7.00 0.13 -22.95
C LEU A 291 6.52 -0.39 -21.60
N SER A 292 6.75 0.34 -20.53
CA SER A 292 6.14 0.14 -19.23
C SER A 292 4.62 0.24 -19.31
N VAL A 293 3.96 -0.44 -18.38
CA VAL A 293 2.52 -0.50 -18.30
C VAL A 293 2.08 -0.43 -16.85
N GLN A 294 0.98 0.27 -16.62
CA GLN A 294 0.19 0.15 -15.41
C GLN A 294 -1.24 -0.19 -15.81
N ALA A 295 -1.70 -1.36 -15.39
CA ALA A 295 -3.06 -1.82 -15.63
C ALA A 295 -3.83 -1.88 -14.31
N LEU A 296 -4.98 -1.20 -14.27
CA LEU A 296 -5.96 -1.31 -13.20
C LEU A 296 -7.04 -2.25 -13.69
N PHE A 297 -7.10 -3.44 -13.09
CA PHE A 297 -8.10 -4.43 -13.41
C PHE A 297 -9.21 -4.41 -12.36
N GLU A 298 -10.43 -4.20 -12.82
CA GLU A 298 -11.59 -4.66 -12.06
C GLU A 298 -11.64 -6.19 -12.19
N VAL A 299 -11.60 -6.89 -11.06
CA VAL A 299 -11.56 -8.35 -11.02
C VAL A 299 -12.72 -8.92 -10.24
N VAL A 300 -13.16 -10.12 -10.65
CA VAL A 300 -14.14 -10.94 -9.93
C VAL A 300 -13.60 -12.35 -9.75
N GLY A 301 -14.07 -13.05 -8.73
CA GLY A 301 -13.80 -14.46 -8.61
C GLY A 301 -14.25 -15.04 -7.29
N THR A 302 -13.50 -16.01 -6.79
CA THR A 302 -13.85 -16.73 -5.56
C THR A 302 -12.58 -16.99 -4.76
N ILE A 303 -12.59 -16.66 -3.47
CA ILE A 303 -11.56 -17.05 -2.52
C ILE A 303 -12.17 -18.02 -1.52
N SER A 304 -11.52 -19.16 -1.31
CA SER A 304 -11.85 -20.12 -0.26
C SER A 304 -10.83 -20.05 0.87
N ILE A 305 -11.30 -19.88 2.11
CA ILE A 305 -10.49 -19.83 3.33
C ILE A 305 -11.02 -20.88 4.29
N ASP A 306 -10.17 -21.81 4.72
CA ASP A 306 -10.53 -22.91 5.63
C ASP A 306 -11.77 -23.71 5.16
N GLY A 307 -11.96 -23.83 3.84
CA GLY A 307 -13.09 -24.52 3.21
C GLY A 307 -14.36 -23.70 3.03
N LEU A 308 -14.42 -22.47 3.54
CA LEU A 308 -15.51 -21.52 3.29
C LEU A 308 -15.22 -20.70 2.04
N SER A 309 -16.22 -20.54 1.18
CA SER A 309 -16.08 -19.90 -0.13
C SER A 309 -16.74 -18.53 -0.13
N PHE A 310 -16.01 -17.52 -0.62
CA PHE A 310 -16.43 -16.13 -0.67
C PHE A 310 -16.34 -15.62 -2.12
N PRO A 311 -17.45 -15.15 -2.72
CA PRO A 311 -17.37 -14.43 -3.99
C PRO A 311 -16.68 -13.09 -3.74
N VAL A 312 -15.63 -12.79 -4.51
CA VAL A 312 -14.88 -11.55 -4.35
C VAL A 312 -14.95 -10.68 -5.60
N ARG A 313 -14.91 -9.37 -5.39
CA ARG A 313 -14.72 -8.36 -6.43
C ARG A 313 -13.74 -7.31 -5.92
N GLY A 314 -13.02 -6.65 -6.81
CA GLY A 314 -12.13 -5.55 -6.39
C GLY A 314 -11.16 -5.11 -7.47
N LEU A 315 -10.04 -4.54 -7.01
CA LEU A 315 -8.97 -4.00 -7.86
C LEU A 315 -7.76 -4.92 -7.83
N PHE A 316 -7.23 -5.27 -8.99
CA PHE A 316 -5.88 -5.80 -9.15
C PHE A 316 -5.04 -4.78 -9.93
N ASN A 317 -4.04 -4.18 -9.28
CA ASN A 317 -3.11 -3.25 -9.90
C ASN A 317 -1.87 -4.00 -10.36
N HIS A 318 -1.73 -4.13 -11.68
CA HIS A 318 -0.59 -4.74 -12.32
C HIS A 318 0.35 -3.65 -12.85
N ARG A 319 1.64 -3.76 -12.52
CA ARG A 319 2.64 -2.81 -13.01
C ARG A 319 3.84 -3.56 -13.56
N ARG A 320 4.25 -3.17 -14.76
CA ARG A 320 5.46 -3.69 -15.39
C ARG A 320 6.31 -2.56 -15.95
N ARG A 321 7.57 -2.46 -15.54
CA ARG A 321 8.48 -1.37 -15.94
C ARG A 321 9.45 -1.81 -17.05
#